data_AF-A0A6P7I569-F1
#
_entry.id   AF-A0A6P7I569-F1
#
_cell.length_a   1.000
_cell.length_b   1.000
_cell.length_c   1.000
_cell.angle_alpha   90.00
_cell.angle_beta   90.00
_cell.angle_gamma   90.00
#
_symmetry.space_group_name_H-M   'P 1'
#
loop_
_entity.id
_entity.type
_entity.pdbx_description
1 polymer ?
#
loop_
_entity_poly.entity_id
_entity_poly.type
_entity_poly.pdbx_seq_one_letter_code
_entity_poly.pdbx_strand_id
1 'polypeptide(L)'
;MQRLKALMDQDQDQDLCDILCSIPYGIAADSVPSLQQLETFGQHIANQNAEKAKRYAEFMDLKKQIIVCMGELDHTPETSFEKDVVCEDEESFCLSRDNITSLKLLLCQQCCH
;
A
#
# COMPACT_ATOMS: atom_id res chain seq x y z
N MET A 1 -6.48 -30.78 0.74
CA MET A 1 -6.82 -29.38 1.11
C MET A 1 -5.63 -28.41 1.06
N GLN A 2 -4.38 -28.84 1.26
CA GLN A 2 -3.22 -27.92 1.32
C GLN A 2 -2.94 -27.13 0.03
N ARG A 3 -3.11 -27.74 -1.16
CA ARG A 3 -2.93 -27.06 -2.45
C ARG A 3 -3.91 -25.91 -2.67
N LEU A 4 -5.18 -26.08 -2.29
CA LEU A 4 -6.20 -25.04 -2.46
C LEU A 4 -5.90 -23.82 -1.58
N LYS A 5 -5.46 -24.08 -0.33
CA LYS A 5 -5.06 -23.02 0.59
C LYS A 5 -3.87 -22.22 0.06
N ALA A 6 -2.83 -22.90 -0.45
CA ALA A 6 -1.66 -22.24 -1.04
C ALA A 6 -2.01 -21.33 -2.22
N LEU A 7 -2.96 -21.73 -3.06
CA LEU A 7 -3.42 -20.91 -4.20
C LEU A 7 -4.20 -19.66 -3.74
N MET A 8 -5.02 -19.77 -2.70
CA MET A 8 -5.74 -18.62 -2.13
C MET A 8 -4.76 -17.64 -1.45
N ASP A 9 -3.80 -18.17 -0.69
CA ASP A 9 -2.75 -17.36 -0.07
C ASP A 9 -1.86 -16.67 -1.14
N GLN A 10 -1.68 -17.29 -2.32
CA GLN A 10 -0.92 -16.70 -3.44
C GLN A 10 -1.63 -15.52 -4.09
N ASP A 11 -2.94 -15.63 -4.31
CA ASP A 11 -3.76 -14.53 -4.83
C ASP A 11 -3.72 -13.32 -3.88
N GLN A 12 -3.82 -13.60 -2.57
CA GLN A 12 -3.73 -12.56 -1.55
C GLN A 12 -2.34 -11.91 -1.47
N ASP A 13 -1.26 -12.69 -1.55
CA ASP A 13 0.12 -12.16 -1.61
C ASP A 13 0.31 -11.24 -2.82
N GLN A 14 -0.27 -11.60 -3.97
CA GLN A 14 -0.16 -10.82 -5.19
C GLN A 14 -0.92 -9.49 -5.09
N ASP A 15 -2.14 -9.47 -4.54
CA ASP A 15 -2.90 -8.24 -4.27
C ASP A 15 -2.13 -7.31 -3.32
N LEU A 16 -1.59 -7.87 -2.23
CA LEU A 16 -0.78 -7.11 -1.27
C LEU A 16 0.48 -6.54 -1.92
N CYS A 17 1.13 -7.31 -2.79
CA CYS A 17 2.33 -6.89 -3.51
C CYS A 17 2.04 -5.79 -4.55
N ASP A 18 0.91 -5.84 -5.23
CA ASP A 18 0.48 -4.80 -6.16
C ASP A 18 0.31 -3.47 -5.43
N ILE A 19 -0.45 -3.48 -4.33
CA ILE A 19 -0.72 -2.30 -3.49
C ILE A 19 0.56 -1.77 -2.84
N LEU A 20 1.41 -2.64 -2.29
CA LEU A 20 2.64 -2.25 -1.62
C LEU A 20 3.82 -2.02 -2.57
N CYS A 21 3.63 -2.24 -3.88
CA CYS A 21 4.69 -2.28 -4.90
C CYS A 21 5.89 -3.13 -4.44
N SER A 22 5.61 -4.32 -3.92
CA SER A 22 6.59 -5.28 -3.40
C SER A 22 6.69 -6.52 -4.28
N ILE A 23 7.76 -7.31 -4.11
CA ILE A 23 7.96 -8.53 -4.90
C ILE A 23 7.24 -9.69 -4.20
N PRO A 24 6.36 -10.44 -4.89
CA PRO A 24 5.67 -11.58 -4.31
C PRO A 24 6.65 -12.68 -3.92
N TYR A 25 6.29 -13.46 -2.88
CA TYR A 25 7.17 -14.47 -2.29
C TYR A 25 7.54 -15.59 -3.28
N GLY A 26 6.65 -15.88 -4.23
CA GLY A 26 6.90 -16.81 -5.33
C GLY A 26 6.99 -18.27 -4.91
N ILE A 27 5.85 -18.90 -4.59
CA ILE A 27 5.78 -20.36 -4.50
C ILE A 27 5.64 -20.92 -5.93
N ALA A 28 6.58 -21.77 -6.35
CA ALA A 28 6.54 -22.39 -7.67
C ALA A 28 5.28 -23.26 -7.83
N ALA A 29 4.43 -22.90 -8.80
CA ALA A 29 3.12 -23.52 -9.02
C ALA A 29 3.21 -25.01 -9.45
N ASP A 30 4.38 -25.46 -9.90
CA ASP A 30 4.66 -26.83 -10.34
C ASP A 30 5.06 -27.77 -9.19
N SER A 31 5.33 -27.22 -8.00
CA SER A 31 5.88 -27.96 -6.87
C SER A 31 4.92 -27.96 -5.68
N VAL A 32 4.82 -29.10 -4.97
CA VAL A 32 4.06 -29.16 -3.71
C VAL A 32 4.88 -28.45 -2.65
N PRO A 33 4.39 -27.33 -2.06
CA PRO A 33 5.11 -26.64 -1.01
C PRO A 33 5.22 -27.52 0.22
N SER A 34 6.38 -27.48 0.87
CA SER A 34 6.58 -28.12 2.16
C SER A 34 5.78 -27.42 3.26
N LEU A 35 5.54 -28.10 4.39
CA LEU A 35 4.86 -27.50 5.55
C LEU A 35 5.56 -26.22 6.02
N GLN A 36 6.90 -26.24 6.08
CA GLN A 36 7.70 -25.07 6.46
C GLN A 36 7.55 -23.89 5.48
N GLN A 37 7.44 -24.18 4.17
CA GLN A 37 7.18 -23.14 3.16
C GLN A 37 5.79 -22.53 3.34
N LEU A 38 4.77 -23.34 3.65
CA LEU A 38 3.42 -22.84 3.93
C LEU A 38 3.38 -21.96 5.19
N GLU A 39 4.09 -22.36 6.25
CA GLU A 39 4.18 -21.56 7.48
C GLU A 39 4.91 -20.23 7.24
N THR A 40 6.04 -20.28 6.53
CA THR A 40 6.80 -19.06 6.18
C THR A 40 5.97 -18.13 5.31
N PHE A 41 5.21 -18.68 4.37
CA PHE A 41 4.34 -17.92 3.49
C PHE A 41 3.17 -17.28 4.24
N GLY A 42 2.52 -18.02 5.14
CA GLY A 42 1.48 -17.46 6.02
C GLY A 42 2.02 -16.31 6.89
N GLN A 43 3.24 -16.46 7.43
CA GLN A 43 3.88 -15.38 8.19
C GLN A 43 4.22 -14.17 7.32
N HIS A 44 4.66 -14.40 6.08
CA HIS A 44 4.94 -13.34 5.12
C HIS A 44 3.69 -12.51 4.82
N ILE A 45 2.57 -13.18 4.52
CA ILE A 45 1.28 -12.53 4.27
C ILE A 45 0.80 -11.75 5.50
N ALA A 46 0.96 -12.31 6.71
CA ALA A 46 0.61 -11.61 7.94
C ALA A 46 1.44 -10.33 8.12
N ASN A 47 2.74 -10.39 7.85
CA ASN A 47 3.63 -9.23 7.91
C ASN A 47 3.26 -8.19 6.86
N GLN A 48 2.96 -8.61 5.63
CA GLN A 48 2.52 -7.71 4.57
C GLN A 48 1.20 -7.02 4.90
N ASN A 49 0.22 -7.73 5.47
CA ASN A 49 -1.03 -7.14 5.93
C ASN A 49 -0.80 -6.09 7.02
N ALA A 50 0.08 -6.39 7.99
CA ALA A 50 0.44 -5.43 9.04
C ALA A 50 1.11 -4.18 8.45
N GLU A 51 2.02 -4.35 7.49
CA GLU A 51 2.66 -3.23 6.79
C GLU A 51 1.67 -2.44 5.92
N LYS A 52 0.74 -3.11 5.22
CA LYS A 52 -0.36 -2.46 4.48
C LYS A 52 -1.20 -1.60 5.42
N ALA A 53 -1.64 -2.16 6.54
CA ALA A 53 -2.44 -1.41 7.53
C ALA A 53 -1.67 -0.21 8.09
N LYS A 54 -0.38 -0.37 8.38
CA LYS A 54 0.49 0.72 8.85
C LYS A 54 0.64 1.83 7.81
N ARG A 55 0.95 1.48 6.55
CA ARG A 55 1.09 2.46 5.46
C ARG A 55 -0.22 3.13 5.10
N TYR A 56 -1.33 2.38 5.14
CA TYR A 56 -2.66 2.94 4.93
C TYR A 56 -3.01 3.96 6.01
N ALA A 57 -2.77 3.64 7.28
CA ALA A 57 -2.99 4.59 8.37
C ALA A 57 -2.14 5.86 8.21
N GLU A 58 -0.87 5.70 7.82
CA GLU A 58 0.02 6.83 7.53
C GLU A 58 -0.44 7.65 6.31
N PHE A 59 -0.87 7.00 5.23
CA PHE A 59 -1.45 7.65 4.05
C PHE A 59 -2.70 8.45 4.41
N MET A 60 -3.63 7.87 5.18
CA MET A 60 -4.86 8.52 5.61
C MET A 60 -4.60 9.77 6.43
N ASP A 61 -3.66 9.68 7.37
CA ASP A 61 -3.28 10.81 8.20
C ASP A 61 -2.66 11.93 7.35
N LEU A 62 -1.73 11.59 6.45
CA LEU A 62 -1.10 12.55 5.53
C LEU A 62 -2.11 13.18 4.56
N LYS A 63 -2.96 12.38 3.92
CA LYS A 63 -4.02 12.83 2.99
C LYS A 63 -4.94 13.83 3.69
N LYS A 64 -5.39 13.51 4.92
CA LYS A 64 -6.22 14.41 5.70
C LYS A 64 -5.51 15.74 5.98
N GLN A 65 -4.24 15.71 6.39
CA GLN A 65 -3.47 16.93 6.64
C GLN A 65 -3.29 17.76 5.37
N ILE A 66 -3.01 17.12 4.22
CA ILE A 66 -2.87 17.79 2.93
C ILE A 66 -4.18 18.47 2.52
N ILE A 67 -5.32 17.78 2.63
CA ILE A 67 -6.64 18.34 2.28
C ILE A 67 -6.98 19.55 3.15
N VAL A 68 -6.71 19.46 4.46
CA VAL A 68 -6.93 20.59 5.39
C VAL A 68 -6.03 21.76 5.01
N CYS A 69 -4.73 21.53 4.84
CA CYS A 69 -3.78 22.57 4.49
C CYS A 69 -4.10 23.24 3.14
N MET A 70 -4.44 22.45 2.11
CA MET A 70 -4.88 22.97 0.81
C MET A 70 -6.16 23.80 0.93
N GLY A 71 -7.13 23.36 1.74
CA GLY A 71 -8.36 24.11 1.99
C GLY A 71 -8.12 25.43 2.73
N GLU A 72 -7.18 25.47 3.69
CA GLU A 72 -6.82 26.70 4.41
C GLU A 72 -6.06 27.71 3.53
N LEU A 73 -5.31 27.22 2.55
CA LEU A 73 -4.56 28.04 1.59
C LEU A 73 -5.37 28.42 0.33
N ASP A 74 -6.64 27.98 0.24
CA ASP A 74 -7.48 28.08 -0.97
C ASP A 74 -6.78 27.51 -2.23
N HIS A 75 -5.90 26.52 -2.02
CA HIS A 75 -5.11 25.87 -3.07
C HIS A 75 -5.87 24.67 -3.63
N THR A 76 -6.14 24.68 -4.93
CA THR A 76 -6.71 23.53 -5.66
C THR A 76 -5.63 22.61 -6.23
N PRO A 77 -5.81 21.28 -6.24
CA PRO A 77 -4.79 20.35 -6.74
C PRO A 77 -4.44 20.61 -8.22
N GLU A 78 -3.19 20.95 -8.50
CA GLU A 78 -2.72 21.31 -9.85
C GLU A 78 -2.05 20.12 -10.55
N THR A 79 -1.23 19.39 -9.80
CA THR A 79 -0.47 18.25 -10.32
C THR A 79 -1.32 16.99 -10.40
N SER A 80 -0.90 16.03 -11.24
CA SER A 80 -1.54 14.72 -11.30
C SER A 80 -1.50 14.01 -9.94
N PHE A 81 -0.39 14.15 -9.21
CA PHE A 81 -0.22 13.52 -7.91
C PHE A 81 -1.16 14.10 -6.85
N GLU A 82 -1.32 15.41 -6.80
CA GLU A 82 -2.28 16.04 -5.87
C GLU A 82 -3.72 15.64 -6.19
N LYS A 83 -4.08 15.55 -7.47
CA LYS A 83 -5.40 15.08 -7.90
C LYS A 83 -5.65 13.63 -7.48
N ASP A 84 -4.66 12.77 -7.67
CA ASP A 84 -4.70 11.37 -7.26
C ASP A 84 -4.91 11.27 -5.72
N VAL A 85 -4.18 12.07 -4.94
CA VAL A 85 -4.31 12.08 -3.47
C VAL A 85 -5.65 12.66 -2.99
N VAL A 86 -6.10 13.78 -3.56
CA VAL A 86 -7.25 14.55 -3.07
C VAL A 86 -8.58 14.08 -3.67
N CYS A 87 -8.59 13.71 -4.95
CA CYS A 87 -9.81 13.42 -5.71
C CYS A 87 -10.08 11.92 -5.91
N GLU A 88 -9.06 11.06 -5.87
CA GLU A 88 -9.27 9.62 -6.07
C GLU A 88 -9.51 8.86 -4.77
N ASP A 89 -10.09 7.66 -4.93
CA ASP A 89 -10.38 6.73 -3.85
C ASP A 89 -9.11 6.19 -3.21
N GLU A 90 -9.17 6.07 -1.89
CA GLU A 90 -8.06 5.66 -1.04
C GLU A 90 -7.59 4.23 -1.33
N GLU A 91 -8.50 3.40 -1.84
CA GLU A 91 -8.24 2.00 -2.20
C GLU A 91 -7.51 1.85 -3.53
N SER A 92 -7.56 2.85 -4.41
CA SER A 92 -6.85 2.86 -5.70
C SER A 92 -5.41 3.38 -5.58
N PHE A 93 -5.06 4.00 -4.45
CA PHE A 93 -3.75 4.60 -4.25
C PHE A 93 -2.67 3.55 -3.95
N CYS A 94 -1.61 3.52 -4.75
CA CYS A 94 -0.48 2.63 -4.48
C CYS A 94 0.27 3.07 -3.20
N LEU A 95 0.30 2.21 -2.18
CA LEU A 95 0.98 2.44 -0.89
C LEU A 95 2.49 2.14 -0.98
N SER A 96 3.11 2.47 -2.11
CA SER A 96 4.54 2.32 -2.31
C SER A 96 5.32 3.26 -1.38
N ARG A 97 6.56 2.89 -1.06
CA ARG A 97 7.42 3.73 -0.20
C ARG A 97 7.70 5.08 -0.83
N ASP A 98 7.83 5.12 -2.15
CA ASP A 98 8.01 6.34 -2.93
C ASP A 98 6.78 7.23 -2.84
N ASN A 99 5.58 6.69 -2.97
CA ASN A 99 4.34 7.46 -2.85
C ASN A 99 4.12 8.03 -1.44
N ILE A 100 4.38 7.25 -0.39
CA ILE A 100 4.34 7.74 1.01
C ILE A 100 5.37 8.85 1.23
N THR A 101 6.55 8.75 0.61
CA THR A 101 7.57 9.80 0.69
C THR A 101 7.12 11.08 -0.04
N SER A 102 6.55 10.93 -1.23
CA SER A 102 5.98 12.04 -2.01
C SER A 102 4.86 12.75 -1.26
N LEU A 103 3.99 12.03 -0.55
CA LEU A 103 2.96 12.61 0.31
C LEU A 103 3.53 13.48 1.43
N LYS A 104 4.59 13.01 2.10
CA LYS A 104 5.27 13.80 3.15
C LYS A 104 5.92 15.05 2.58
N LEU A 105 6.52 14.94 1.40
CA LEU A 105 7.11 16.08 0.71
C LEU A 105 6.02 17.09 0.31
N LEU A 106 4.90 16.63 -0.23
CA LEU A 106 3.75 17.47 -0.58
C LEU A 106 3.23 18.21 0.65
N LEU A 107 2.98 17.50 1.76
CA LEU A 107 2.54 18.13 3.00
C LEU A 107 3.54 19.18 3.50
N CYS A 108 4.85 18.86 3.47
CA CYS A 108 5.89 19.79 3.87
C CYS A 108 5.93 21.04 2.99
N GLN A 109 5.76 20.89 1.67
CA GLN A 109 5.73 22.02 0.73
C GLN A 109 4.55 22.95 0.98
N GLN A 110 3.38 22.41 1.35
CA GLN A 110 2.17 23.19 1.57
C GLN A 110 2.14 23.86 2.96
N CYS A 111 2.60 23.17 4.02
CA CYS A 111 2.59 23.74 5.38
C CYS A 111 3.74 24.71 5.69
N CYS A 112 4.78 24.82 4.85
CA CYS A 112 5.93 25.70 5.11
C CYS A 112 5.81 27.11 4.48
N HIS A 113 4.64 27.49 3.97
CA HIS A 113 4.36 28.85 3.49
C HIS A 113 3.88 29.77 4.62
#